data_AF-A0A924GNK2-F1
#
_entry.id   AF-A0A924GNK2-F1
#
_cell.length_a   1.000
_cell.length_b   1.000
_cell.length_c   1.000
_cell.angle_alpha   90.00
_cell.angle_beta   90.00
_cell.angle_gamma   90.00
#
_symmetry.space_group_name_H-M   'P 1'
#
loop_
_entity.id
_entity.type
_entity.pdbx_description
1 polymer ?
#
loop_
_entity_poly.entity_id
_entity_poly.type
_entity_poly.pdbx_seq_one_letter_code
_entity_poly.pdbx_strand_id
1 'polypeptide(L)'
;MHKTVFSVLGAALLLAACSKPAAPEEPLRAVKVLTVGVSAFTSSQEFAGEVKAQVESRLSFRVGGKIIKRQAELGQRVTAGQVLA
;
A
#
# COMPACT_ATOMS: atom_id res chain seq x y z
N MET A 1 19.20 -56.31 -65.66
CA MET A 1 19.25 -56.35 -64.18
C MET A 1 19.32 -54.97 -63.54
N HIS A 2 19.95 -53.94 -64.13
CA HIS A 2 19.98 -52.59 -63.53
C HIS A 2 18.61 -51.90 -63.39
N LYS A 3 17.69 -52.11 -64.34
CA LYS A 3 16.37 -51.46 -64.37
C LYS A 3 15.42 -51.93 -63.25
N THR A 4 15.46 -53.22 -62.90
CA THR A 4 14.64 -53.80 -61.83
C THR A 4 15.15 -53.42 -60.44
N VAL A 5 16.47 -53.36 -60.26
CA VAL A 5 17.09 -52.91 -59.01
C VAL A 5 16.75 -51.44 -58.73
N PHE A 6 16.78 -50.58 -59.75
CA PHE A 6 16.42 -49.17 -59.60
C PHE A 6 14.94 -48.96 -59.22
N SER A 7 14.04 -49.78 -59.77
CA SER A 7 12.62 -49.76 -59.43
C SER A 7 12.34 -50.20 -57.99
N VAL A 8 13.04 -51.23 -57.51
CA VAL A 8 12.87 -51.73 -56.13
C VAL A 8 13.44 -50.74 -55.12
N LEU A 9 14.58 -50.12 -55.42
CA LEU A 9 15.19 -49.10 -54.56
C LEU A 9 14.31 -47.84 -54.47
N GLY A 10 13.75 -47.38 -55.59
CA GLY A 10 12.80 -46.25 -55.59
C GLY A 10 11.55 -46.53 -54.76
N ALA A 11 11.00 -47.74 -54.83
CA ALA A 11 9.86 -48.13 -54.01
C ALA A 11 10.20 -48.17 -52.51
N ALA A 12 11.38 -48.65 -52.13
CA ALA A 12 11.82 -48.67 -50.73
C ALA A 12 12.00 -47.26 -50.14
N LEU A 13 12.53 -46.30 -50.92
CA LEU A 13 12.65 -44.90 -50.49
C LEU A 13 11.27 -44.23 -50.32
N LEU A 14 10.31 -44.53 -51.20
CA LEU A 14 8.94 -44.01 -51.09
C LEU A 14 8.22 -44.54 -49.83
N LEU A 15 8.51 -45.78 -49.41
CA LEU A 15 7.97 -46.35 -48.17
C LEU A 15 8.59 -45.72 -46.91
N ALA A 16 9.87 -45.36 -46.95
CA ALA A 16 10.55 -44.72 -45.81
C ALA A 16 10.15 -43.25 -45.58
N ALA A 17 9.56 -42.60 -46.59
CA ALA A 17 9.12 -41.21 -46.51
C ALA A 17 7.79 -41.02 -45.76
N CYS A 18 7.07 -42.10 -45.45
CA CYS A 18 5.78 -42.06 -44.78
C CYS A 18 5.94 -42.36 -43.28
N SER A 19 6.59 -41.45 -42.54
CA SER A 19 6.67 -41.54 -41.08
C SER A 19 5.79 -40.47 -40.42
N LYS A 20 5.26 -40.80 -39.23
CA LYS A 20 4.37 -39.92 -38.49
C LYS A 20 5.21 -38.82 -37.80
N PRO A 21 4.84 -37.53 -37.91
CA PRO A 21 5.52 -36.47 -37.17
C PRO A 21 5.46 -36.72 -35.66
N ALA A 22 6.51 -36.31 -34.94
CA ALA A 22 6.52 -36.35 -33.48
C ALA A 22 5.36 -35.51 -32.92
N ALA A 23 4.76 -36.00 -31.83
CA ALA A 23 3.64 -35.32 -31.18
C ALA A 23 4.09 -33.91 -30.71
N PRO A 24 3.29 -32.86 -30.96
CA PRO A 24 3.61 -31.51 -30.48
C PRO A 24 3.71 -31.51 -28.95
N GLU A 25 4.74 -30.85 -28.42
CA GLU A 25 4.89 -30.67 -26.97
C GLU A 25 3.76 -29.79 -26.43
N GLU A 26 3.22 -30.17 -25.27
CA GLU A 26 2.13 -29.42 -24.65
C GLU A 26 2.61 -28.02 -24.23
N PRO A 27 1.84 -26.96 -24.54
CA PRO A 27 2.22 -25.60 -24.15
C PRO A 27 2.27 -25.44 -22.63
N LEU A 28 3.42 -24.98 -22.11
CA LEU A 28 3.58 -24.69 -20.70
C LEU A 28 2.69 -23.49 -20.30
N ARG A 29 1.72 -23.75 -19.42
CA ARG A 29 0.84 -22.72 -18.87
C ARG A 29 1.51 -22.07 -17.66
N ALA A 30 2.01 -20.85 -17.84
CA ALA A 30 2.58 -20.08 -16.74
C ALA A 30 1.49 -19.64 -15.75
N VAL A 31 1.80 -19.75 -14.45
CA VAL A 31 0.96 -19.27 -13.35
C VAL A 31 1.74 -18.29 -12.49
N LYS A 32 1.05 -17.27 -11.97
CA LYS A 32 1.65 -16.32 -11.00
C LYS A 32 1.45 -16.86 -9.60
N VAL A 33 2.54 -17.11 -8.89
CA VAL A 33 2.53 -17.54 -7.49
C VAL A 33 2.99 -16.40 -6.57
N LEU A 34 2.46 -16.40 -5.34
CA LEU A 34 2.86 -15.49 -4.28
C LEU A 34 3.10 -16.33 -3.02
N THR A 35 4.30 -16.20 -2.44
CA THR A 35 4.64 -16.86 -1.18
C THR A 35 4.04 -16.06 -0.03
N VAL A 36 3.14 -16.67 0.74
CA VAL A 36 2.56 -16.04 1.93
C VAL A 36 3.53 -16.16 3.12
N GLY A 37 3.62 -15.10 3.91
CA GLY A 37 4.47 -15.03 5.09
C GLY A 37 3.73 -14.38 6.25
N VAL A 38 4.24 -14.59 7.47
CA VAL A 38 3.64 -14.00 8.67
C VAL A 38 4.14 -12.56 8.79
N SER A 39 3.22 -11.62 8.87
CA SER A 39 3.51 -10.21 9.17
C SER A 39 2.65 -9.76 10.34
N ALA A 40 3.22 -8.94 11.22
CA ALA A 40 2.46 -8.32 12.28
C ALA A 40 1.51 -7.29 11.65
N PHE A 41 0.20 -7.51 11.80
CA PHE A 41 -0.80 -6.55 11.40
C PHE A 41 -1.01 -5.55 12.54
N THR A 42 -0.57 -4.31 12.34
CA THR A 42 -0.82 -3.22 13.30
C THR A 42 -1.97 -2.38 12.78
N SER A 43 -3.08 -2.38 13.52
CA SER A 43 -4.19 -1.44 13.30
C SER A 43 -4.05 -0.28 14.28
N SER A 44 -3.94 0.95 13.79
CA SER A 44 -4.07 2.15 14.62
C SER A 44 -5.53 2.63 14.62
N GLN A 45 -5.92 3.31 15.70
CA GLN A 45 -7.19 4.03 15.77
C GLN A 45 -6.87 5.51 15.94
N GLU A 46 -7.58 6.36 15.20
CA GLU A 46 -7.44 7.81 15.26
C GLU A 46 -8.72 8.43 15.82
N PHE A 47 -8.56 9.40 16.72
CA PHE A 47 -9.66 10.06 17.40
C PHE A 47 -9.46 11.58 17.36
N ALA A 48 -10.57 12.32 17.24
CA ALA A 48 -10.55 13.76 17.42
C ALA A 48 -10.35 14.12 18.90
N GLY A 49 -9.50 15.10 19.17
CA GLY A 49 -9.22 15.57 20.53
C GLY A 49 -8.77 17.03 20.54
N GLU A 50 -8.97 17.68 21.69
CA GLU A 50 -8.54 19.06 21.94
C GLU A 50 -7.73 19.09 23.23
N VAL A 51 -6.63 19.86 23.24
CA VAL A 51 -5.80 20.05 24.43
C VAL A 51 -6.36 21.20 25.26
N LYS A 52 -6.73 20.93 26.52
CA LYS A 52 -7.23 21.94 27.46
C LYS A 52 -6.42 21.95 28.74
N ALA A 53 -6.39 23.12 29.39
CA ALA A 53 -5.79 23.25 30.71
C ALA A 53 -6.57 22.38 31.71
N GLN A 54 -5.85 21.63 32.55
CA GLN A 54 -6.48 20.85 33.63
C GLN A 54 -7.19 21.76 34.64
N VAL A 55 -6.66 22.96 34.88
CA VAL A 55 -7.24 23.99 35.74
C VAL A 55 -7.29 25.30 34.97
N GLU A 56 -8.48 25.88 34.86
CA GLU A 56 -8.72 27.13 34.15
C GLU A 56 -9.41 28.15 35.07
N SER A 57 -8.87 29.36 35.13
CA SER A 57 -9.46 30.46 35.90
C SER A 57 -10.34 31.33 35.01
N ARG A 58 -11.66 31.26 35.23
CA ARG A 58 -12.64 32.09 34.52
C ARG A 58 -12.72 33.48 35.17
N LEU A 59 -11.93 34.42 34.67
CA LEU A 59 -11.89 35.79 35.16
C LEU A 59 -13.01 36.63 34.54
N SER A 60 -13.62 37.48 35.36
CA SER A 60 -14.67 38.42 34.94
C SER A 60 -14.60 39.69 35.77
N PHE A 61 -15.11 40.79 35.22
CA PHE A 61 -15.26 42.04 35.97
C PHE A 61 -16.45 41.94 36.92
N ARG A 62 -16.29 42.43 38.15
CA ARG A 62 -17.35 42.45 39.17
C ARG A 62 -18.39 43.54 38.92
N VAL A 63 -18.00 44.59 38.18
CA VAL A 63 -18.83 45.76 37.86
C VAL A 63 -18.70 46.07 36.38
N GLY A 64 -19.72 46.74 35.82
CA GLY A 64 -19.67 47.23 34.45
C GLY A 64 -18.75 48.43 34.28
N GLY A 65 -18.21 48.62 33.08
CA GLY A 65 -17.33 49.75 32.75
C GLY A 65 -16.59 49.57 31.43
N LYS A 66 -15.91 50.62 30.98
CA LYS A 66 -15.05 50.58 29.79
C LYS A 66 -13.62 50.21 30.19
N ILE A 67 -13.01 49.24 29.50
CA ILE A 67 -11.58 48.92 29.66
C ILE A 67 -10.75 50.05 29.05
N ILE A 68 -9.96 50.73 29.87
CA ILE A 68 -9.05 51.80 29.43
C ILE A 68 -7.61 51.33 29.25
N LYS A 69 -7.22 50.22 29.90
CA LYS A 69 -5.87 49.65 29.82
C LYS A 69 -5.93 48.15 30.03
N ARG A 70 -5.05 47.39 29.39
CA ARG A 70 -4.77 45.98 29.68
C ARG A 70 -3.31 45.84 30.08
N GLN A 71 -3.06 45.27 31.27
CA GLN A 71 -1.72 45.16 31.86
C GLN A 71 -1.11 43.77 31.69
N ALA A 72 -1.91 42.79 31.29
CA ALA A 72 -1.47 41.43 31.02
C ALA A 72 -1.50 41.10 29.52
N GLU A 73 -0.50 40.37 29.06
CA GLU A 73 -0.38 39.88 27.69
C GLU A 73 -0.51 38.36 27.61
N LEU A 74 -0.84 37.85 26.41
CA LEU A 74 -0.99 36.42 26.18
C LEU A 74 0.35 35.70 26.45
N GLY A 75 0.29 34.60 27.20
CA GLY A 75 1.47 33.83 27.61
C GLY A 75 2.23 34.42 28.81
N GLN A 76 1.85 35.59 29.31
CA GLN A 76 2.44 36.16 30.51
C GLN A 76 2.06 35.36 31.76
N ARG A 77 3.06 35.05 32.60
CA ARG A 77 2.82 34.47 33.91
C ARG A 77 2.32 35.55 34.88
N VAL A 78 1.27 35.25 35.61
CA VAL A 78 0.66 36.16 36.59
C VAL A 78 0.53 35.48 37.95
N THR A 79 0.40 36.29 39.01
CA THR A 79 0.18 35.81 40.38
C THR A 79 -1.20 36.21 40.90
N ALA A 80 -1.67 35.55 41.96
CA ALA A 80 -2.94 35.89 42.59
C ALA A 80 -2.94 37.34 43.10
N GLY A 81 -3.99 38.08 42.78
CA GLY A 81 -4.15 39.50 43.14
C GLY A 81 -3.49 40.49 42.17
N GLN A 82 -2.78 40.03 41.14
CA GLN A 82 -2.23 40.92 40.12
C GLN A 82 -3.33 41.59 39.29
N VAL A 83 -3.21 42.90 39.08
CA VAL A 83 -4.14 43.67 38.24
C VAL A 83 -3.89 43.35 36.76
N LEU A 84 -4.96 42.96 36.05
CA LEU A 84 -4.89 42.56 34.64
C LEU A 84 -5.48 43.60 33.69
N ALA A 85 -6.53 44.31 34.10
CA ALA A 85 -7.27 45.30 33.30
C ALA A 85 -8.07 46.25 34.19
#